data_AF-A0A7U5Y469-F1
#
_entry.id   AF-A0A7U5Y469-F1
#
_cell.length_a   1.000
_cell.length_b   1.000
_cell.length_c   1.000
_cell.angle_alpha   90.00
_cell.angle_beta   90.00
_cell.angle_gamma   90.00
#
_symmetry.space_group_name_H-M   'P 1'
#
loop_
_entity.id
_entity.type
_entity.pdbx_description
1 polymer ?
#
loop_
_entity_poly.entity_id
_entity_poly.type
_entity_poly.pdbx_seq_one_letter_code
_entity_poly.pdbx_strand_id
1 'polypeptide(L)'
;MRAAAANLLTTLLTTASVVICESARAQAGLTRQYNDSSQQSSADAARVSSTDLSALAAVYERAAGTVASQETGPALLILVSFSMPPASLVRLAEQARRVGAVLVLNGLKEDSLTATAQAVRQVFGAAGAPLQIDPRVFKHYGVTAVPAFLLRRASVSQPPCATEQCPADEYAMAVGDVSVGYALEQIAAVRPGWKPLTDTMRLQMEK
;
A
#
# COMPACT_ATOMS: atom_id res chain seq x y z
N MET A 1 -26.83 29.92 49.87
CA MET A 1 -26.29 31.23 50.30
C MET A 1 -24.77 31.08 50.31
N ARG A 2 -24.06 31.66 49.33
CA ARG A 2 -23.36 32.97 49.40
C ARG A 2 -22.38 33.03 50.59
N ALA A 3 -21.14 33.49 50.51
CA ALA A 3 -20.17 33.86 49.48
C ALA A 3 -18.94 34.40 50.25
N ALA A 4 -17.77 34.37 49.60
CA ALA A 4 -16.60 35.24 49.84
C ALA A 4 -15.78 34.98 51.13
N ALA A 5 -14.48 35.24 51.20
CA ALA A 5 -13.54 35.98 50.36
C ALA A 5 -12.12 35.45 50.69
N ALA A 6 -11.24 35.20 49.72
CA ALA A 6 -10.23 36.14 49.20
C ALA A 6 -8.84 36.02 49.87
N ASN A 7 -7.82 36.25 49.05
CA ASN A 7 -6.38 36.35 49.34
C ASN A 7 -5.63 35.04 49.57
N LEU A 8 -5.03 34.53 48.49
CA LEU A 8 -3.59 34.23 48.38
C LEU A 8 -3.28 33.81 46.93
N LEU A 9 -3.64 34.68 45.97
CA LEU A 9 -2.88 34.75 44.73
C LEU A 9 -1.48 35.30 45.09
N THR A 10 -0.48 34.96 44.28
CA THR A 10 0.82 35.67 44.14
C THR A 10 2.03 35.21 44.98
N THR A 11 2.37 33.91 45.05
CA THR A 11 3.79 33.55 45.40
C THR A 11 4.36 32.20 44.96
N LEU A 12 3.70 31.40 44.11
CA LEU A 12 4.25 30.08 43.71
C LEU A 12 4.64 29.94 42.24
N LEU A 13 4.67 31.06 41.49
CA LEU A 13 5.29 31.14 40.16
C LEU A 13 6.70 31.72 40.26
N THR A 14 7.65 30.99 40.87
CA THR A 14 9.09 31.16 40.59
C THR A 14 9.87 30.05 41.29
N THR A 15 10.96 29.60 40.65
CA THR A 15 11.96 28.63 41.14
C THR A 15 11.68 27.13 40.94
N ALA A 16 11.65 26.69 39.68
CA ALA A 16 12.07 25.32 39.33
C ALA A 16 12.79 25.23 37.96
N SER A 17 13.42 26.34 37.51
CA SER A 17 14.16 26.41 36.25
C SER A 17 15.67 26.16 36.40
N VAL A 18 16.12 25.46 37.44
CA VAL A 18 17.56 25.18 37.64
C VAL A 18 17.77 23.68 37.83
N VAL A 19 17.75 22.96 36.71
CA VAL A 19 18.53 21.72 36.54
C VAL A 19 19.19 21.84 35.16
N ILE A 20 20.29 22.58 35.12
CA ILE A 20 21.18 22.68 33.97
C ILE A 20 22.41 21.81 34.26
N CYS A 21 22.55 20.75 33.48
CA CYS A 21 23.78 20.23 32.87
C CYS A 21 25.09 20.37 33.69
N GLU A 22 25.27 19.49 34.67
CA GLU A 22 26.52 19.31 35.40
C GLU A 22 27.42 18.26 34.72
N SER A 23 28.05 18.63 33.60
CA SER A 23 29.11 17.77 32.99
C SER A 23 30.23 18.54 32.26
N ALA A 24 30.29 19.86 32.37
CA ALA A 24 31.14 20.69 31.52
C ALA A 24 32.54 21.04 32.07
N ARG A 25 33.28 20.12 32.72
CA ARG A 25 34.67 20.43 33.14
C ARG A 25 35.75 19.37 32.92
N ALA A 26 35.47 18.24 32.25
CA ALA A 26 36.48 17.18 32.15
C ALA A 26 36.59 16.49 30.78
N GLN A 27 36.58 17.22 29.64
CA GLN A 27 36.84 16.61 28.33
C GLN A 27 37.60 17.54 27.35
N ALA A 28 38.83 17.94 27.68
CA ALA A 28 39.71 18.69 26.78
C ALA A 28 40.80 17.82 26.08
N GLY A 29 40.82 16.51 26.32
CA GLY A 29 41.85 15.59 25.80
C GLY A 29 41.39 14.62 24.70
N LEU A 30 40.10 14.31 24.59
CA LEU A 30 39.58 13.29 23.67
C LEU A 30 39.19 13.82 22.28
N THR A 31 39.03 15.13 22.14
CA THR A 31 38.67 15.77 20.85
C THR A 31 39.84 15.90 19.88
N ARG A 32 41.10 15.79 20.33
CA ARG A 32 42.25 15.72 19.41
C ARG A 32 42.33 14.39 18.67
N GLN A 33 42.06 13.28 19.36
CA GLN A 33 42.15 11.95 18.75
C GLN A 33 40.97 11.64 17.82
N TYR A 34 39.79 12.21 18.10
CA TYR A 34 38.63 12.04 17.22
C TYR A 34 38.76 12.80 15.89
N ASN A 35 39.44 13.94 15.87
CA ASN A 35 39.55 14.76 14.66
C ASN A 35 40.51 14.15 13.60
N ASP A 36 41.48 13.35 14.03
CA ASP A 36 42.48 12.70 13.16
C ASP A 36 41.87 11.53 12.37
N SER A 37 40.99 10.75 13.01
CA SER A 37 40.29 9.62 12.36
C SER A 37 39.17 10.07 11.41
N SER A 38 38.64 11.29 11.59
CA SER A 38 37.71 11.89 10.61
C SER A 38 38.39 12.48 9.36
N GLN A 39 39.70 12.78 9.39
CA GLN A 39 40.40 13.30 8.20
C GLN A 39 40.96 12.22 7.27
N GLN A 40 41.19 11.00 7.77
CA GLN A 40 41.56 9.87 6.88
C GLN A 40 40.35 9.28 6.13
N SER A 41 39.15 9.34 6.71
CA SER A 41 37.94 8.75 6.09
C SER A 41 37.29 9.64 5.02
N SER A 42 37.65 10.92 4.92
CA SER A 42 37.17 11.84 3.87
C SER A 42 37.84 11.65 2.51
N ALA A 43 38.96 10.92 2.43
CA ALA A 43 39.60 10.60 1.16
C ALA A 43 38.94 9.39 0.45
N ASP A 44 38.34 8.46 1.20
CA ASP A 44 37.61 7.31 0.65
C ASP A 44 36.09 7.53 0.58
N ALA A 45 35.51 8.43 1.39
CA ALA A 45 34.13 8.88 1.22
C ALA A 45 33.92 9.77 -0.03
N ALA A 46 34.99 10.36 -0.58
CA ALA A 46 34.93 11.13 -1.82
C ALA A 46 34.78 10.26 -3.10
N ARG A 47 34.80 8.92 -2.98
CA ARG A 47 34.53 8.01 -4.11
C ARG A 47 33.10 7.47 -4.17
N VAL A 48 32.28 7.69 -3.14
CA VAL A 48 30.83 7.50 -3.27
C VAL A 48 30.26 8.87 -3.65
N SER A 49 30.28 9.16 -4.95
CA SER A 49 29.84 10.46 -5.45
C SER A 49 28.39 10.70 -5.03
N SER A 50 28.12 11.91 -4.55
CA SER A 50 26.78 12.46 -4.29
C SER A 50 25.88 12.50 -5.54
N THR A 51 26.36 12.02 -6.68
CA THR A 51 25.71 12.04 -7.98
C THR A 51 24.72 10.89 -8.18
N ASP A 52 24.70 9.86 -7.35
CA ASP A 52 23.88 8.66 -7.67
C ASP A 52 22.78 8.34 -6.66
N LEU A 53 22.58 9.16 -5.62
CA LEU A 53 21.43 9.00 -4.72
C LEU A 53 20.14 9.55 -5.36
N SER A 54 20.22 10.66 -6.09
CA SER A 54 19.09 11.24 -6.81
C SER A 54 18.70 10.44 -8.05
N ALA A 55 19.68 9.85 -8.75
CA ALA A 55 19.43 8.95 -9.87
C ALA A 55 18.83 7.61 -9.38
N LEU A 56 19.34 7.03 -8.29
CA LEU A 56 18.72 5.88 -7.65
C LEU A 56 17.31 6.19 -7.12
N ALA A 57 17.10 7.34 -6.48
CA ALA A 57 15.78 7.79 -6.04
C ALA A 57 14.82 7.93 -7.24
N ALA A 58 15.25 8.50 -8.36
CA ALA A 58 14.43 8.59 -9.57
C ALA A 58 14.13 7.21 -10.20
N VAL A 59 15.02 6.23 -10.05
CA VAL A 59 14.76 4.84 -10.47
C VAL A 59 13.75 4.19 -9.53
N TYR A 60 13.89 4.36 -8.21
CA TYR A 60 12.92 3.87 -7.23
C TYR A 60 11.57 4.58 -7.34
N GLU A 61 11.50 5.88 -7.61
CA GLU A 61 10.24 6.59 -7.83
C GLU A 61 9.55 6.17 -9.13
N ARG A 62 10.31 5.84 -10.18
CA ARG A 62 9.74 5.24 -11.39
C ARG A 62 9.24 3.82 -11.12
N ALA A 63 10.01 3.01 -10.39
CA ALA A 63 9.62 1.64 -10.02
C ALA A 63 8.46 1.61 -9.01
N ALA A 64 8.45 2.54 -8.05
CA ALA A 64 7.40 2.77 -7.06
C ALA A 64 6.15 3.36 -7.70
N GLY A 65 6.31 4.28 -8.65
CA GLY A 65 5.22 4.81 -9.47
C GLY A 65 4.56 3.74 -10.34
N THR A 66 5.29 2.68 -10.74
CA THR A 66 4.69 1.52 -11.43
C THR A 66 4.05 0.50 -10.47
N VAL A 67 4.45 0.43 -9.20
CA VAL A 67 3.82 -0.48 -8.20
C VAL A 67 2.77 0.19 -7.31
N ALA A 68 2.70 1.53 -7.30
CA ALA A 68 1.86 2.29 -6.40
C ALA A 68 1.50 3.66 -7.00
N SER A 69 0.87 3.70 -8.16
CA SER A 69 0.09 4.86 -8.63
C SER A 69 -0.54 4.51 -9.97
N GLN A 70 -1.87 4.49 -10.05
CA GLN A 70 -2.69 5.13 -11.10
C GLN A 70 -4.15 4.69 -10.90
N GLU A 71 -4.79 5.06 -9.80
CA GLU A 71 -6.24 4.85 -9.64
C GLU A 71 -6.95 6.20 -9.66
N THR A 72 -6.78 6.95 -10.75
CA THR A 72 -7.71 8.04 -11.08
C THR A 72 -8.90 7.44 -11.83
N GLY A 73 -9.59 6.50 -11.18
CA GLY A 73 -10.65 5.72 -11.78
C GLY A 73 -11.21 4.67 -10.83
N PRO A 74 -12.46 4.25 -11.02
CA PRO A 74 -13.01 3.13 -10.27
C PRO A 74 -12.21 1.86 -10.57
N ALA A 75 -11.74 1.21 -9.52
CA ALA A 75 -10.80 0.09 -9.62
C ALA A 75 -11.55 -1.24 -9.46
N LEU A 76 -11.31 -2.17 -10.40
CA LEU A 76 -11.67 -3.58 -10.24
C LEU A 76 -10.44 -4.36 -9.80
N LEU A 77 -10.53 -4.97 -8.64
CA LEU A 77 -9.53 -5.87 -8.10
C LEU A 77 -10.05 -7.30 -8.16
N ILE A 78 -9.22 -8.21 -8.65
CA ILE A 78 -9.54 -9.64 -8.70
C ILE A 78 -8.59 -10.35 -7.76
N LEU A 79 -9.11 -10.71 -6.58
CA LEU A 79 -8.35 -11.38 -5.54
C LEU A 79 -8.25 -12.88 -5.88
N VAL A 80 -7.02 -13.38 -5.93
CA VAL A 80 -6.69 -14.74 -6.39
C VAL A 80 -5.68 -15.42 -5.46
N SER A 81 -5.52 -16.73 -5.63
CA SER A 81 -4.54 -17.56 -4.94
C SER A 81 -3.95 -18.60 -5.88
N PHE A 82 -2.71 -19.03 -5.63
CA PHE A 82 -2.10 -20.16 -6.34
C PHE A 82 -2.73 -21.52 -6.01
N SER A 83 -3.63 -21.60 -5.03
CA SER A 83 -4.46 -22.78 -4.80
C SER A 83 -5.52 -22.99 -5.89
N MET A 84 -5.77 -21.97 -6.73
CA MET A 84 -6.65 -22.09 -7.89
C MET A 84 -5.97 -22.85 -9.04
N PRO A 85 -6.74 -23.54 -9.90
CA PRO A 85 -6.18 -24.18 -11.09
C PRO A 85 -5.44 -23.17 -12.00
N PRO A 86 -4.27 -23.52 -12.56
CA PRO A 86 -3.52 -22.62 -13.44
C PRO A 86 -4.34 -22.10 -14.63
N ALA A 87 -5.20 -22.95 -15.22
CA ALA A 87 -6.07 -22.55 -16.32
C ALA A 87 -7.08 -21.45 -15.92
N SER A 88 -7.62 -21.50 -14.70
CA SER A 88 -8.51 -20.45 -14.20
C SER A 88 -7.75 -19.14 -13.98
N LEU A 89 -6.52 -19.21 -13.47
CA LEU A 89 -5.67 -18.03 -13.28
C LEU A 89 -5.28 -17.36 -14.61
N VAL A 90 -4.91 -18.14 -15.64
CA VAL A 90 -4.63 -17.64 -17.00
C VAL A 90 -5.87 -16.92 -17.55
N ARG A 91 -7.03 -17.56 -17.50
CA ARG A 91 -8.30 -16.98 -17.97
C ARG A 91 -8.63 -15.67 -17.26
N LEU A 92 -8.51 -15.64 -15.93
CA LEU A 92 -8.78 -14.42 -15.16
C LEU A 92 -7.81 -13.31 -15.52
N ALA A 93 -6.54 -13.62 -15.77
CA ALA A 93 -5.55 -12.62 -16.16
C ALA A 93 -5.83 -12.03 -17.55
N GLU A 94 -6.21 -12.86 -18.51
CA GLU A 94 -6.60 -12.37 -19.83
C GLU A 94 -7.82 -11.43 -19.75
N GLN A 95 -8.81 -11.79 -18.94
CA GLN A 95 -10.00 -10.96 -18.72
C GLN A 95 -9.65 -9.68 -17.96
N ALA A 96 -8.81 -9.76 -16.92
CA ALA A 96 -8.36 -8.62 -16.15
C ALA A 96 -7.68 -7.57 -17.03
N ARG A 97 -6.79 -8.00 -17.93
CA ARG A 97 -6.11 -7.12 -18.89
C ARG A 97 -7.10 -6.35 -19.76
N ARG A 98 -8.20 -6.98 -20.21
CA ARG A 98 -9.19 -6.33 -21.11
C ARG A 98 -9.92 -5.17 -20.45
N VAL A 99 -10.21 -5.29 -19.15
CA VAL A 99 -10.98 -4.30 -18.38
C VAL A 99 -10.11 -3.40 -17.51
N GLY A 100 -8.78 -3.51 -17.63
CA GLY A 100 -7.84 -2.76 -16.77
C GLY A 100 -7.94 -3.14 -15.30
N ALA A 101 -8.33 -4.37 -14.97
CA ALA A 101 -8.37 -4.86 -13.59
C ALA A 101 -6.99 -5.32 -13.12
N VAL A 102 -6.78 -5.23 -11.81
CA VAL A 102 -5.55 -5.69 -11.13
C VAL A 102 -5.82 -7.01 -10.43
N LEU A 103 -4.95 -8.00 -10.68
CA LEU A 103 -4.94 -9.24 -9.92
C LEU A 103 -4.22 -9.02 -8.59
N VAL A 104 -4.81 -9.48 -7.48
CA VAL A 104 -4.22 -9.33 -6.15
C VAL A 104 -4.04 -10.70 -5.50
N LEU A 105 -2.80 -11.04 -5.17
CA LEU A 105 -2.43 -12.23 -4.41
C LEU A 105 -2.38 -11.91 -2.92
N ASN A 106 -2.88 -12.83 -2.10
CA ASN A 106 -2.83 -12.70 -0.65
C ASN A 106 -1.40 -12.80 -0.10
N GLY A 107 -0.54 -13.58 -0.75
CA GLY A 107 0.80 -13.84 -0.24
C GLY A 107 1.67 -14.57 -1.23
N LEU A 108 2.81 -15.06 -0.71
CA LEU A 108 3.79 -15.77 -1.50
C LEU A 108 3.38 -17.24 -1.67
N LYS A 109 3.75 -17.81 -2.82
CA LYS A 109 3.72 -19.24 -3.02
C LYS A 109 4.81 -19.87 -2.16
N GLU A 110 4.44 -20.80 -1.28
CA GLU A 110 5.38 -21.59 -0.45
C GLU A 110 6.34 -20.70 0.38
N ASP A 111 5.86 -19.53 0.84
CA ASP A 111 6.66 -18.54 1.59
C ASP A 111 7.96 -18.09 0.87
N SER A 112 8.02 -18.26 -0.46
CA SER A 112 9.22 -18.03 -1.26
C SER A 112 8.98 -17.02 -2.37
N LEU A 113 9.77 -15.95 -2.37
CA LEU A 113 9.75 -14.94 -3.44
C LEU A 113 10.13 -15.56 -4.79
N THR A 114 11.11 -16.46 -4.82
CA THR A 114 11.57 -17.14 -6.03
C THR A 114 10.48 -18.04 -6.62
N ALA A 115 9.84 -18.86 -5.77
CA ALA A 115 8.75 -19.73 -6.19
C ALA A 115 7.56 -18.91 -6.71
N THR A 116 7.25 -17.79 -6.04
CA THR A 116 6.22 -16.85 -6.45
C THR A 116 6.54 -16.24 -7.82
N ALA A 117 7.74 -15.68 -8.00
CA ALA A 117 8.14 -15.07 -9.27
C ALA A 117 8.11 -16.07 -10.44
N GLN A 118 8.52 -17.32 -10.20
CA GLN A 118 8.43 -18.38 -11.21
C GLN A 118 6.98 -18.71 -11.55
N ALA A 119 6.12 -18.93 -10.55
CA ALA A 119 4.71 -19.22 -10.76
C ALA A 119 4.00 -18.08 -11.49
N VAL A 120 4.30 -16.83 -11.12
CA VAL A 120 3.78 -15.64 -11.79
C VAL A 120 4.19 -15.61 -13.25
N ARG A 121 5.47 -15.84 -13.57
CA ARG A 121 5.93 -15.89 -14.96
C ARG A 121 5.26 -16.99 -15.76
N GLN A 122 5.07 -18.17 -15.17
CA GLN A 122 4.45 -19.31 -15.84
C GLN A 122 2.96 -19.10 -16.13
N VAL A 123 2.23 -18.51 -15.17
CA VAL A 123 0.76 -18.40 -15.23
C VAL A 123 0.31 -17.07 -15.83
N PHE A 124 0.98 -15.96 -15.48
CA PHE A 124 0.58 -14.61 -15.84
C PHE A 124 1.48 -13.93 -16.87
N GLY A 125 2.66 -14.51 -17.16
CA GLY A 125 3.68 -13.88 -18.01
C GLY A 125 3.20 -13.54 -19.43
N ALA A 126 2.33 -14.36 -20.02
CA ALA A 126 1.74 -14.09 -21.35
C ALA A 126 0.47 -13.23 -21.28
N ALA A 127 -0.23 -13.25 -20.16
CA ALA A 127 -1.48 -12.53 -19.98
C ALA A 127 -1.26 -11.03 -19.72
N GLY A 128 -0.14 -10.63 -19.10
CA GLY A 128 0.26 -9.23 -18.98
C GLY A 128 -0.69 -8.32 -18.18
N ALA A 129 -1.62 -8.90 -17.41
CA ALA A 129 -2.41 -8.13 -16.46
C ALA A 129 -1.55 -7.65 -15.29
N PRO A 130 -1.79 -6.45 -14.76
CA PRO A 130 -1.11 -5.98 -13.56
C PRO A 130 -1.40 -6.93 -12.39
N LEU A 131 -0.35 -7.31 -11.66
CA LEU A 131 -0.39 -8.23 -10.53
C LEU A 131 0.26 -7.58 -9.32
N GLN A 132 -0.43 -7.66 -8.18
CA GLN A 132 0.04 -7.14 -6.90
C GLN A 132 -0.02 -8.25 -5.84
N ILE A 133 0.90 -8.21 -4.86
CA ILE A 133 0.84 -9.04 -3.66
C ILE A 133 0.50 -8.09 -2.50
N ASP A 134 -0.73 -8.15 -1.99
CA ASP A 134 -1.16 -7.33 -0.86
C ASP A 134 -2.14 -8.09 0.06
N PRO A 135 -1.64 -8.72 1.16
CA PRO A 135 -2.49 -9.40 2.14
C PRO A 135 -3.47 -8.46 2.86
N ARG A 136 -3.21 -7.15 2.89
CA ARG A 136 -4.07 -6.19 3.60
C ARG A 136 -5.39 -6.04 2.89
N VAL A 137 -5.43 -6.12 1.55
CA VAL A 137 -6.69 -6.08 0.77
C VAL A 137 -7.63 -7.22 1.19
N PHE A 138 -7.11 -8.44 1.40
CA PHE A 138 -7.94 -9.57 1.85
C PHE A 138 -8.56 -9.32 3.22
N LYS A 139 -7.78 -8.75 4.16
CA LYS A 139 -8.26 -8.42 5.51
C LYS A 139 -9.27 -7.27 5.50
N HIS A 140 -8.96 -6.21 4.76
CA HIS A 140 -9.78 -5.00 4.66
C HIS A 140 -11.17 -5.25 4.09
N TYR A 141 -11.29 -6.18 3.14
CA TYR A 141 -12.56 -6.54 2.51
C TYR A 141 -13.13 -7.88 2.99
N GLY A 142 -12.54 -8.50 4.01
CA GLY A 142 -13.03 -9.74 4.61
C GLY A 142 -13.09 -10.93 3.64
N VAL A 143 -12.16 -11.02 2.70
CA VAL A 143 -12.17 -12.06 1.65
C VAL A 143 -11.64 -13.38 2.21
N THR A 144 -12.51 -14.38 2.31
CA THR A 144 -12.21 -15.73 2.81
C THR A 144 -12.21 -16.80 1.73
N ALA A 145 -12.71 -16.48 0.53
CA ALA A 145 -12.77 -17.39 -0.61
C ALA A 145 -12.33 -16.67 -1.90
N VAL A 146 -11.71 -17.43 -2.81
CA VAL A 146 -11.17 -16.94 -4.08
C VAL A 146 -11.67 -17.80 -5.25
N PRO A 147 -11.83 -17.22 -6.46
CA PRO A 147 -11.58 -15.82 -6.78
C PRO A 147 -12.68 -14.90 -6.25
N ALA A 148 -12.30 -13.67 -5.88
CA ALA A 148 -13.23 -12.62 -5.48
C ALA A 148 -13.03 -11.37 -6.33
N PHE A 149 -14.13 -10.85 -6.86
CA PHE A 149 -14.18 -9.67 -7.73
C PHE A 149 -14.64 -8.50 -6.88
N LEU A 150 -13.71 -7.59 -6.58
CA LEU A 150 -13.94 -6.44 -5.72
C LEU A 150 -13.94 -5.17 -6.57
N LEU A 151 -15.09 -4.50 -6.59
CA LEU A 151 -15.27 -3.23 -7.27
C LEU A 151 -15.32 -2.10 -6.24
N ARG A 152 -14.45 -1.10 -6.39
CA ARG A 152 -14.41 0.08 -5.52
C ARG A 152 -14.59 1.37 -6.32
N ARG A 153 -15.16 2.39 -5.70
CA ARG A 153 -15.22 3.73 -6.30
C ARG A 153 -13.85 4.39 -6.16
N ALA A 154 -13.46 5.21 -7.14
CA ALA A 154 -12.25 6.02 -7.05
C ALA A 154 -12.44 7.08 -5.95
N SER A 155 -11.54 7.14 -4.98
CA SER A 155 -11.41 8.28 -4.07
C SER A 155 -10.02 8.88 -4.24
N VAL A 156 -9.98 10.12 -4.74
CA VAL A 156 -8.72 10.87 -4.99
C VAL A 156 -8.03 11.26 -3.67
N SER A 157 -8.75 11.18 -2.54
CA SER A 157 -8.36 11.87 -1.30
C SER A 157 -8.16 10.96 -0.09
N GLN A 158 -8.47 9.66 -0.17
CA GLN A 158 -8.35 8.75 0.96
C GLN A 158 -8.17 7.30 0.50
N PRO A 159 -7.29 6.51 1.13
CA PRO A 159 -7.40 5.06 1.04
C PRO A 159 -8.78 4.67 1.59
N PRO A 160 -9.60 3.89 0.87
CA PRO A 160 -11.00 3.60 1.21
C PRO A 160 -11.19 2.78 2.52
N CYS A 161 -10.11 2.56 3.27
CA CYS A 161 -10.07 1.70 4.45
C CYS A 161 -9.12 2.33 5.48
N ALA A 162 -9.62 3.32 6.23
CA ALA A 162 -8.88 3.91 7.34
C ALA A 162 -8.84 2.99 8.58
N THR A 163 -9.76 2.02 8.64
CA THR A 163 -9.94 1.01 9.70
C THR A 163 -9.61 -0.39 9.20
N GLU A 164 -9.58 -1.38 10.10
CA GLU A 164 -9.28 -2.77 9.73
C GLU A 164 -10.23 -3.36 8.68
N GLN A 165 -11.48 -2.91 8.62
CA GLN A 165 -12.45 -3.21 7.56
C GLN A 165 -12.93 -1.94 6.84
N CYS A 166 -13.20 -2.05 5.54
CA CYS A 166 -13.76 -0.96 4.75
C CYS A 166 -15.31 -0.91 4.89
N PRO A 167 -15.94 0.27 4.80
CA PRO A 167 -17.39 0.40 4.80
C PRO A 167 -18.04 -0.34 3.62
N ALA A 168 -19.10 -1.10 3.88
CA ALA A 168 -19.76 -1.96 2.89
C ALA A 168 -20.50 -1.18 1.77
N ASP A 169 -20.67 0.13 1.89
CA ASP A 169 -21.25 1.02 0.88
C ASP A 169 -20.22 1.52 -0.15
N GLU A 170 -18.93 1.49 0.19
CA GLU A 170 -17.84 1.99 -0.65
C GLU A 170 -17.29 0.95 -1.64
N TYR A 171 -17.72 -0.30 -1.52
CA TYR A 171 -17.38 -1.38 -2.45
C TYR A 171 -18.56 -2.28 -2.78
N ALA A 172 -18.41 -3.08 -3.82
CA ALA A 172 -19.26 -4.23 -4.10
C ALA A 172 -18.38 -5.43 -4.45
N MET A 173 -18.87 -6.63 -4.17
CA MET A 173 -18.10 -7.85 -4.36
C MET A 173 -18.96 -8.99 -4.90
N ALA A 174 -18.38 -9.81 -5.76
CA ALA A 174 -18.87 -11.13 -6.11
C ALA A 174 -17.76 -12.17 -5.87
N VAL A 175 -18.13 -13.39 -5.49
CA VAL A 175 -17.18 -14.48 -5.20
C VAL A 175 -17.60 -15.73 -5.97
N GLY A 176 -16.63 -16.43 -6.57
CA GLY A 176 -16.84 -17.70 -7.27
C GLY A 176 -16.05 -17.81 -8.57
N ASP A 177 -15.77 -19.02 -9.06
CA ASP A 177 -15.03 -19.23 -10.32
C ASP A 177 -15.90 -18.92 -11.56
N VAL A 178 -16.09 -17.63 -11.82
CA VAL A 178 -16.91 -17.10 -12.92
C VAL A 178 -16.09 -16.15 -13.79
N SER A 179 -16.65 -15.74 -14.94
CA SER A 179 -16.03 -14.73 -15.77
C SER A 179 -16.12 -13.33 -15.13
N VAL A 180 -15.19 -12.44 -15.46
CA VAL A 180 -15.26 -11.03 -15.04
C VAL A 180 -16.59 -10.39 -15.44
N GLY A 181 -17.06 -10.62 -16.66
CA GLY A 181 -18.33 -10.09 -17.15
C GLY A 181 -19.53 -10.56 -16.32
N TYR A 182 -19.57 -11.84 -15.96
CA TYR A 182 -20.62 -12.41 -15.12
C TYR A 182 -20.55 -11.87 -13.68
N ALA A 183 -19.35 -11.73 -13.12
CA ALA A 183 -19.18 -11.14 -11.78
C ALA A 183 -19.69 -9.70 -11.72
N LEU A 184 -19.41 -8.88 -12.75
CA LEU A 184 -19.91 -7.52 -12.86
C LEU A 184 -21.44 -7.46 -13.00
N GLU A 185 -22.02 -8.37 -13.76
CA GLU A 185 -23.48 -8.52 -13.88
C GLU A 185 -24.12 -8.86 -12.53
N GLN A 186 -23.54 -9.80 -11.79
CA GLN A 186 -24.03 -10.18 -10.47
C GLN A 186 -23.93 -9.03 -9.47
N ILE A 187 -22.84 -8.26 -9.50
CA ILE A 187 -22.69 -7.05 -8.69
C ILE A 187 -23.80 -6.05 -9.00
N ALA A 188 -24.06 -5.78 -10.29
CA ALA A 188 -25.11 -4.85 -10.71
C ALA A 188 -26.52 -5.31 -10.27
N ALA A 189 -26.78 -6.62 -10.35
CA ALA A 189 -28.06 -7.22 -9.96
C ALA A 189 -28.34 -7.09 -8.46
N VAL A 190 -27.34 -7.38 -7.61
CA VAL A 190 -27.49 -7.31 -6.15
C VAL A 190 -27.39 -5.87 -5.63
N ARG A 191 -26.60 -5.03 -6.30
CA ARG A 191 -26.32 -3.64 -5.89
C ARG A 191 -26.57 -2.68 -7.07
N PRO A 192 -27.83 -2.31 -7.37
CA PRO A 192 -28.17 -1.50 -8.54
C PRO A 192 -27.43 -0.16 -8.64
N GLY A 193 -27.03 0.44 -7.50
CA GLY A 193 -26.22 1.66 -7.48
C GLY A 193 -24.83 1.53 -8.13
N TRP A 194 -24.36 0.31 -8.38
CA TRP A 194 -23.08 0.02 -9.05
C TRP A 194 -23.23 -0.20 -10.56
N LYS A 195 -24.48 -0.28 -11.07
CA LYS A 195 -24.78 -0.60 -12.47
C LYS A 195 -24.06 0.32 -13.48
N PRO A 196 -24.02 1.65 -13.32
CA PRO A 196 -23.33 2.50 -14.31
C PRO A 196 -21.85 2.17 -14.47
N LEU A 197 -21.19 1.78 -13.37
CA LEU A 197 -19.80 1.40 -13.37
C LEU A 197 -19.58 0.01 -13.99
N THR A 198 -20.37 -0.98 -13.58
CA THR A 198 -20.27 -2.33 -14.13
C THR A 198 -20.57 -2.36 -15.63
N ASP A 199 -21.52 -1.57 -16.10
CA ASP A 199 -21.85 -1.48 -17.54
C ASP A 199 -20.65 -0.93 -18.34
N THR A 200 -20.00 0.11 -17.83
CA THR A 200 -18.81 0.69 -18.46
C THR A 200 -17.69 -0.34 -18.61
N MET A 201 -17.42 -1.12 -17.56
CA MET A 201 -16.41 -2.17 -17.59
C MET A 201 -16.80 -3.36 -18.47
N ARG A 202 -18.08 -3.74 -18.50
CA ARG A 202 -18.59 -4.80 -19.39
C ARG A 202 -18.41 -4.45 -20.86
N LEU A 203 -18.61 -3.19 -21.26
CA LEU A 203 -18.37 -2.74 -22.63
C LEU A 203 -16.89 -2.87 -23.05
N GLN A 204 -15.95 -2.91 -22.11
CA GLN A 204 -14.54 -3.15 -22.41
C GLN A 204 -14.25 -4.64 -22.67
N MET A 205 -15.06 -5.57 -22.14
CA MET A 205 -14.91 -7.01 -22.38
C MET A 205 -15.31 -7.44 -23.80
N GLU A 206 -16.16 -6.65 -24.47
CA GLU A 206 -16.69 -6.95 -25.80
C GLU A 206 -15.74 -6.52 -26.94
N LYS A 207 -14.60 -5.90 -26.59
CA LYS A 207 -13.54 -5.49 -27.52
C LYS A 207 -12.39 -6.49 -27.53
#